data_AF-A0A537V6Y7-F1
#
_entry.id   AF-A0A537V6Y7-F1
#
_cell.length_a   1.000
_cell.length_b   1.000
_cell.length_c   1.000
_cell.angle_alpha   90.00
_cell.angle_beta   90.00
_cell.angle_gamma   90.00
#
_symmetry.space_group_name_H-M   'P 1'
#
loop_
_entity.id
_entity.type
_entity.pdbx_description
1 polymer ?
#
loop_
_entity_poly.entity_id
_entity_poly.type
_entity_poly.pdbx_seq_one_letter_code
_entity_poly.pdbx_strand_id
1 'polypeptide(L)'
;MAAWEKPVFMLHGDEDRIVDPGIAERLSAAIPASTLGFVPESGHLLLDDAFDTIGVMILEYLRARYLRAPHDHGGITTLQLERRPGWVDRLPGEADEPEGPSVPDPSQQEVGPNA
;
A
#
# COMPACT_ATOMS: atom_id res chain seq x y z
N MET A 1 8.59 -3.61 -16.17
CA MET A 1 7.18 -3.95 -15.86
C MET A 1 6.52 -2.68 -15.37
N ALA A 2 5.26 -2.41 -15.73
CA ALA A 2 4.55 -1.24 -15.20
C ALA A 2 4.39 -1.40 -13.69
N ALA A 3 4.74 -0.37 -12.91
CA ALA A 3 4.56 -0.38 -11.47
C ALA A 3 3.08 -0.27 -11.14
N TRP A 4 2.57 -1.18 -10.30
CA TRP A 4 1.22 -1.06 -9.76
C TRP A 4 1.27 -0.16 -8.52
N GLU A 5 0.85 1.09 -8.69
CA GLU A 5 0.98 2.14 -7.66
C GLU A 5 -0.32 2.36 -6.86
N LYS A 6 -1.42 1.70 -7.26
CA LYS A 6 -2.67 1.78 -6.52
C LYS A 6 -2.60 0.93 -5.26
N PRO A 7 -3.19 1.37 -4.13
CA PRO A 7 -3.24 0.57 -2.92
C PRO A 7 -3.95 -0.76 -3.15
N VAL A 8 -3.40 -1.83 -2.58
CA VAL A 8 -3.98 -3.18 -2.68
C VAL A 8 -4.16 -3.75 -1.27
N PHE A 9 -5.35 -4.26 -0.99
CA PHE A 9 -5.56 -5.10 0.19
C PHE A 9 -5.66 -6.55 -0.25
N MET A 10 -4.81 -7.40 0.31
CA MET A 10 -4.79 -8.83 0.02
C MET A 10 -5.18 -9.59 1.29
N LEU A 11 -6.03 -10.60 1.13
CA LEU A 11 -6.42 -11.52 2.18
C LEU A 11 -6.06 -12.93 1.74
N HIS A 12 -5.47 -13.70 2.65
CA HIS A 12 -5.07 -15.09 2.41
C HIS A 12 -5.32 -15.93 3.66
N GLY A 13 -5.73 -17.19 3.52
CA GLY A 13 -5.90 -18.09 4.65
C GLY A 13 -4.53 -18.63 5.10
N ASP A 14 -4.23 -18.59 6.40
CA ASP A 14 -2.94 -19.10 6.92
C ASP A 14 -2.81 -20.63 6.80
N GLU A 15 -3.91 -21.35 6.61
CA GLU A 15 -3.96 -22.79 6.40
C GLU A 15 -4.34 -23.19 4.95
N ASP A 16 -4.26 -22.26 3.98
CA ASP A 16 -4.59 -22.56 2.58
C ASP A 16 -3.67 -23.66 2.00
N ARG A 17 -4.28 -24.80 1.63
CA ARG A 17 -3.61 -25.96 1.02
C ARG A 17 -3.70 -26.02 -0.50
N ILE A 18 -4.46 -25.11 -1.11
CA ILE A 18 -4.58 -24.97 -2.57
C ILE A 18 -3.53 -23.98 -3.07
N VAL A 19 -3.40 -22.85 -2.38
CA VAL A 19 -2.40 -21.82 -2.66
C VAL A 19 -1.55 -21.60 -1.43
N ASP A 20 -0.28 -22.00 -1.52
CA ASP A 20 0.72 -21.82 -0.46
C ASP A 20 0.74 -20.37 0.07
N PRO A 21 0.61 -20.15 1.39
CA PRO A 21 0.66 -18.81 1.99
C PRO A 21 1.90 -17.99 1.60
N GLY A 22 3.03 -18.65 1.35
CA GLY A 22 4.25 -18.00 0.87
C GLY A 22 4.11 -17.35 -0.51
N ILE A 23 3.14 -17.77 -1.34
CA ILE A 23 2.81 -17.07 -2.60
C ILE A 23 2.24 -15.68 -2.30
N ALA A 24 1.34 -15.56 -1.31
CA ALA A 24 0.73 -14.29 -0.94
C ALA A 24 1.79 -13.29 -0.43
N GLU A 25 2.75 -13.77 0.38
CA GLU A 25 3.88 -12.96 0.84
C GLU A 25 4.74 -12.47 -0.33
N ARG A 26 5.10 -13.36 -1.26
CA ARG A 26 5.88 -12.99 -2.46
C ARG A 26 5.15 -11.99 -3.33
N LEU A 27 3.84 -12.14 -3.48
CA LEU A 27 3.01 -11.20 -4.23
C LEU A 27 2.95 -9.84 -3.55
N SER A 28 2.79 -9.81 -2.21
CA SER A 28 2.83 -8.59 -1.42
C SER A 28 4.17 -7.87 -1.54
N ALA A 29 5.29 -8.61 -1.47
CA ALA A 29 6.63 -8.05 -1.65
C ALA A 29 6.85 -7.47 -3.07
N ALA A 30 6.17 -8.01 -4.08
CA ALA A 30 6.24 -7.53 -5.45
C ALA A 30 5.34 -6.30 -5.74
N ILE A 31 4.37 -5.99 -4.88
CA ILE A 31 3.44 -4.87 -5.03
C ILE A 31 3.69 -3.87 -3.90
N PRO A 32 4.47 -2.79 -4.13
CA PRO A 32 4.91 -1.87 -3.07
C PRO A 32 3.77 -1.21 -2.27
N ALA A 33 2.63 -0.96 -2.90
CA ALA A 33 1.46 -0.33 -2.26
C ALA A 33 0.48 -1.35 -1.64
N SER A 34 0.89 -2.60 -1.48
CA SER A 34 0.03 -3.65 -0.97
C SER A 34 0.04 -3.76 0.55
N THR A 35 -0.96 -4.45 1.07
CA THR A 35 -1.07 -4.84 2.47
C THR A 35 -1.68 -6.22 2.50
N LEU A 36 -0.95 -7.17 3.06
CA LEU A 36 -1.36 -8.55 3.22
C LEU A 36 -1.90 -8.77 4.64
N GLY A 37 -3.11 -9.31 4.74
CA GLY A 37 -3.66 -9.85 5.97
C GLY A 37 -3.85 -11.36 5.86
N PHE A 38 -3.31 -12.11 6.80
CA PHE A 38 -3.67 -13.52 6.96
C PHE A 38 -4.93 -13.65 7.80
N VAL A 39 -5.87 -14.46 7.34
CA VAL A 39 -7.08 -14.82 8.08
C VAL A 39 -6.77 -16.09 8.86
N PRO A 40 -6.78 -16.06 10.21
CA PRO A 40 -6.39 -17.21 11.03
C PRO A 40 -7.30 -18.41 10.82
N GLU A 41 -6.72 -19.60 10.94
CA GLU A 41 -7.41 -20.90 10.90
C GLU A 41 -8.27 -21.08 9.63
N SER A 42 -7.90 -20.39 8.55
CA SER A 42 -8.71 -20.32 7.32
C SER A 42 -7.94 -20.90 6.13
N GLY A 43 -8.67 -21.60 5.26
CA GLY A 43 -8.14 -22.20 4.05
C GLY A 43 -8.33 -21.31 2.82
N HIS A 44 -8.51 -21.96 1.66
CA HIS A 44 -8.70 -21.26 0.39
C HIS A 44 -10.06 -20.55 0.29
N LEU A 45 -11.10 -21.13 0.90
CA LEU A 45 -12.48 -20.63 0.83
C LEU A 45 -12.74 -19.67 1.98
N LEU A 46 -11.99 -18.56 2.00
CA LEU A 46 -12.03 -17.54 3.04
C LEU A 46 -13.45 -17.11 3.45
N LEU A 47 -14.34 -16.91 2.49
CA LEU A 47 -15.72 -16.50 2.76
C LEU A 47 -16.56 -17.60 3.44
N ASP A 48 -16.22 -18.87 3.27
CA ASP A 48 -16.90 -19.97 3.95
C ASP A 48 -16.34 -20.13 5.37
N ASP A 49 -15.03 -19.96 5.54
CA ASP A 49 -14.33 -20.17 6.80
C ASP A 49 -14.52 -19.01 7.79
N ALA A 50 -14.51 -17.75 7.32
CA ALA A 50 -14.37 -16.58 8.19
C ALA A 50 -14.99 -15.28 7.62
N PHE A 51 -16.21 -15.36 7.07
CA PHE A 51 -16.89 -14.20 6.44
C PHE A 51 -16.99 -12.95 7.35
N ASP A 52 -17.20 -13.15 8.64
CA ASP A 52 -17.34 -12.08 9.63
C ASP A 52 -16.02 -11.34 9.87
N THR A 53 -14.94 -12.11 10.02
CA THR A 53 -13.57 -11.61 10.18
C THR A 53 -13.12 -10.82 8.94
N ILE A 54 -13.39 -11.34 7.74
CA ILE A 54 -13.04 -10.68 6.47
C ILE A 54 -13.73 -9.32 6.34
N GLY A 55 -15.02 -9.23 6.71
CA GLY A 55 -15.76 -7.98 6.71
C GLY A 55 -15.13 -6.92 7.61
N VAL A 56 -14.73 -7.32 8.83
CA VAL A 56 -14.04 -6.43 9.79
C VAL A 56 -12.69 -5.98 9.25
N MET A 57 -11.90 -6.89 8.68
CA MET A 57 -10.58 -6.56 8.12
C MET A 57 -10.68 -5.57 6.95
N ILE A 58 -11.66 -5.75 6.06
CA ILE A 58 -11.92 -4.79 4.96
C ILE A 58 -12.31 -3.43 5.53
N LEU A 59 -13.23 -3.39 6.50
CA LEU A 59 -13.66 -2.15 7.12
C LEU A 59 -12.48 -1.41 7.76
N GLU A 60 -11.65 -2.09 8.53
CA GLU A 60 -10.50 -1.49 9.22
C GLU A 60 -9.41 -1.04 8.24
N TYR A 61 -9.17 -1.80 7.17
CA TYR A 61 -8.31 -1.35 6.07
C TYR A 61 -8.79 -0.03 5.46
N LEU A 62 -10.09 0.04 5.15
CA LEU A 62 -10.69 1.24 4.57
C LEU A 62 -10.70 2.41 5.56
N ARG A 63 -10.95 2.11 6.84
CA ARG A 63 -10.95 3.08 7.94
C ARG A 63 -9.61 3.76 8.10
N ALA A 64 -8.55 2.95 8.14
CA ALA A 64 -7.18 3.43 8.34
C ALA A 64 -6.67 4.31 7.18
N ARG A 65 -7.24 4.18 5.97
CA ARG A 65 -6.69 4.81 4.75
C ARG A 65 -7.59 5.83 4.07
N TYR A 66 -8.91 5.70 4.20
CA TYR A 66 -9.85 6.46 3.36
C TYR A 66 -10.98 7.10 4.16
N LEU A 67 -11.51 6.41 5.18
CA LEU A 67 -12.78 6.86 5.79
C LEU A 67 -12.61 7.99 6.82
N ARG A 68 -11.37 8.39 7.17
CA ARG A 68 -11.06 9.46 8.15
C ARG A 68 -11.89 9.37 9.45
N ALA A 69 -12.29 8.16 9.83
CA ALA A 69 -13.20 7.96 10.95
C ALA A 69 -12.43 8.07 12.29
N PRO A 70 -12.98 8.75 13.32
CA PRO A 70 -12.37 8.81 14.64
C PRO A 70 -12.13 7.41 15.22
N HIS A 71 -11.04 7.22 15.96
CA HIS A 71 -10.74 5.97 16.66
C HIS A 71 -11.52 5.91 17.99
N ASP A 72 -12.15 4.77 18.30
CA ASP A 72 -12.62 4.44 19.64
C ASP A 72 -11.68 3.39 20.23
N HIS A 73 -11.20 3.57 21.45
CA HIS A 73 -10.17 2.73 22.09
C HIS A 73 -10.74 1.45 22.73
N GLY A 74 -11.91 0.98 22.29
CA GLY A 74 -12.69 -0.09 22.91
C GLY A 74 -12.19 -1.53 22.74
N GLY A 75 -11.00 -1.77 22.20
CA GLY A 75 -10.42 -3.11 22.08
C GLY A 75 -9.17 -3.13 21.21
N ILE A 76 -8.10 -3.76 21.71
CA ILE A 76 -6.82 -3.85 20.99
C ILE A 76 -6.90 -5.03 20.01
N THR A 77 -7.07 -4.74 18.73
CA THR A 77 -6.67 -5.67 17.66
C THR A 77 -5.37 -5.15 17.06
N THR A 78 -4.27 -5.88 17.27
CA THR A 78 -2.95 -5.48 16.76
C THR A 78 -2.88 -5.79 15.28
N LEU A 79 -3.13 -4.78 14.43
CA LEU A 79 -2.80 -4.84 13.01
C LEU A 79 -1.41 -4.22 12.82
N GLN A 80 -0.43 -5.01 12.36
CA GLN A 80 0.81 -4.43 11.86
C GLN A 80 0.54 -3.77 10.52
N LEU A 81 0.31 -2.46 10.56
CA LEU A 81 0.28 -1.63 9.38
C LEU A 81 1.74 -1.28 9.03
N GLU A 82 2.26 -1.87 7.97
CA GLU A 82 3.51 -1.37 7.39
C GLU A 82 3.37 0.08 6.90
N ARG A 83 4.54 0.69 6.69
CA ARG A 83 4.79 2.13 6.54
C ARG A 83 3.70 2.84 5.72
N ARG A 84 3.10 3.86 6.32
CA ARG A 84 2.09 4.71 5.68
C ARG A 84 2.63 5.28 4.35
N PRO A 85 1.93 5.07 3.22
CA PRO A 85 2.30 5.70 1.96
C PRO A 85 2.21 7.23 2.07
N GLY A 86 3.21 7.95 1.55
CA GLY A 86 3.30 9.42 1.70
C GLY A 86 2.16 10.23 1.07
N TRP A 87 1.36 9.64 0.17
CA TRP A 87 0.17 10.29 -0.39
C TRP A 87 -1.00 10.36 0.61
N VAL A 88 -0.96 9.62 1.72
CA VAL A 88 -2.04 9.60 2.74
C VAL A 88 -2.14 10.92 3.50
N ASP A 89 -1.02 11.64 3.67
CA ASP A 89 -0.99 12.95 4.34
C ASP A 89 -1.14 14.13 3.35
N ARG A 90 -1.21 13.82 2.04
CA ARG A 90 -1.28 14.83 0.98
C ARG A 90 -2.65 15.52 0.99
N LEU A 91 -2.65 16.84 1.08
CA LEU A 91 -3.89 17.61 1.01
C LEU A 91 -4.43 17.58 -0.43
N PRO A 92 -5.76 17.63 -0.61
CA PRO A 92 -6.34 17.71 -1.95
C PRO A 92 -5.83 19.00 -2.64
N GLY A 93 -4.98 18.85 -3.66
CA GLY A 93 -4.44 19.98 -4.44
C GLY A 93 -2.91 20.02 -4.57
N GLU A 94 -2.17 19.21 -3.81
CA GLU A 94 -0.73 19.04 -4.01
C GLU A 94 -0.49 18.09 -5.21
N ALA A 95 -0.46 18.63 -6.42
CA ALA A 95 0.03 17.89 -7.58
C ALA A 95 1.53 17.61 -7.39
N ASP A 96 2.01 16.47 -7.92
CA ASP A 96 3.45 16.19 -7.98
C ASP A 96 4.12 17.30 -8.79
N GLU A 97 4.86 18.20 -8.14
CA GLU A 97 5.90 18.92 -8.84
C GLU A 97 6.90 17.85 -9.33
N PRO A 98 7.20 17.81 -10.64
CA PRO A 98 8.21 16.88 -11.11
C PRO A 98 9.56 17.32 -10.52
N GLU A 99 10.03 16.61 -9.49
CA GLU A 99 11.43 16.63 -9.06
C GLU A 99 12.27 15.95 -10.15
N GLY A 100 12.48 16.67 -11.25
CA GLY A 100 13.55 16.42 -12.19
C GLY A 100 14.69 17.42 -11.91
N PRO A 101 15.97 17.00 -11.93
CA PRO A 101 17.04 17.97 -11.91
C PRO A 101 16.92 18.86 -13.16
N SER A 102 16.89 20.18 -12.94
CA SER A 102 17.00 21.17 -14.00
C SER A 102 18.37 20.99 -14.68
N VAL A 103 18.39 20.26 -15.78
CA VAL A 103 19.54 20.22 -16.69
C VAL A 103 19.72 21.66 -17.20
N PRO A 104 20.85 22.33 -16.94
CA PRO A 104 21.06 23.65 -17.49
C PRO A 104 21.18 23.55 -19.01
N ASP A 105 20.50 24.46 -19.69
CA ASP A 105 20.51 24.63 -21.14
C ASP A 105 21.95 24.88 -21.64
N PRO A 106 22.52 24.01 -22.50
CA PRO A 106 23.89 24.15 -22.98
C PRO A 106 24.08 25.34 -23.96
N SER A 107 23.02 26.08 -24.31
CA SER A 107 23.10 27.23 -25.23
C SER A 107 23.49 28.56 -24.57
N GLN A 108 23.64 28.61 -23.24
CA GLN A 108 23.96 29.83 -22.48
C GLN A 108 25.46 29.97 -22.11
N GLN A 109 26.34 29.12 -22.67
CA GLN A 109 27.78 29.27 -22.45
C GLN A 109 28.32 30.36 -23.39
N GLU A 110 28.19 31.62 -22.97
CA GLU A 110 28.89 32.74 -23.59
C GLU A 110 30.40 32.47 -23.53
N VAL A 111 31.00 32.24 -24.69
CA VAL A 111 32.44 32.19 -24.88
C VAL A 111 32.97 33.62 -24.80
N GLY A 112 33.32 34.06 -23.59
CA GLY A 112 34.05 35.31 -23.36
C GLY A 112 35.50 35.21 -23.88
N PRO A 113 36.10 36.31 -24.38
CA PRO A 113 37.39 36.27 -25.07
C PRO A 113 38.61 36.39 -24.13
N ASN A 114 39.73 35.87 -24.64
CA ASN A 114 41.14 36.03 -24.23
C ASN A 114 41.64 35.13 -23.09
N ALA A 115 42.83 34.54 -23.15
CA ALA A 115 44.10 35.01 -23.72
C ALA A 115 44.95 33.87 -24.31
#